data_AF-A0A7W7JXV3-F1
#
_entry.id   AF-A0A7W7JXV3-F1
#
_cell.length_a   1.000
_cell.length_b   1.000
_cell.length_c   1.000
_cell.angle_alpha   90.00
_cell.angle_beta   90.00
_cell.angle_gamma   90.00
#
_symmetry.space_group_name_H-M   'P 1'
#
loop_
_entity.id
_entity.type
_entity.pdbx_description
1 polymer ?
#
loop_
_entity_poly.entity_id
_entity_poly.type
_entity_poly.pdbx_seq_one_letter_code
_entity_poly.pdbx_strand_id
1 'polypeptide(L)' 'MRVKNGCPMCGQQVASEYKPFCSKGCRDRDLLQWLGEGYRIPAEPAPRDVNSGVDSPDSPD' A
#
# COMPACT_ATOMS: atom_id res chain seq x y z
N MET A 1 -6.11 -13.10 -6.73
CA MET A 1 -5.30 -13.16 -5.49
C MET A 1 -5.96 -14.09 -4.49
N ARG A 2 -5.26 -15.11 -3.97
CA ARG A 2 -5.76 -15.89 -2.81
C ARG A 2 -5.62 -15.02 -1.57
N VAL A 3 -6.74 -14.61 -0.98
CA VAL A 3 -6.75 -14.06 0.38
C VAL A 3 -6.38 -15.22 1.29
N LYS A 4 -5.14 -15.22 1.79
CA LYS A 4 -4.70 -16.22 2.77
C LYS A 4 -5.41 -15.87 4.07
N ASN A 5 -6.25 -16.76 4.59
CA ASN A 5 -7.00 -16.58 5.86
C ASN A 5 -6.10 -16.55 7.12
N GLY A 6 -4.80 -16.27 6.96
CA GLY A 6 -3.81 -16.21 8.02
C GLY A 6 -3.28 -14.79 8.20
N CYS A 7 -2.35 -14.61 9.13
CA CYS A 7 -1.68 -13.34 9.39
C CYS A 7 -1.10 -12.76 8.09
N PRO A 8 -1.40 -11.51 7.71
CA PRO A 8 -0.92 -10.95 6.45
C PRO A 8 0.61 -10.77 6.42
N MET A 9 1.26 -10.70 7.58
CA MET A 9 2.70 -10.49 7.69
C MET A 9 3.54 -11.77 7.63
N CYS A 10 3.01 -12.92 8.10
CA CYS A 10 3.79 -14.17 8.19
C CYS A 10 3.02 -15.44 7.79
N GLY A 11 1.71 -15.36 7.57
CA GLY A 11 0.85 -16.46 7.16
C GLY A 11 0.37 -17.39 8.27
N GLN A 12 0.79 -17.21 9.52
CA GLN A 12 0.36 -18.04 10.66
C GLN A 12 -1.11 -17.85 11.03
N GLN A 13 -1.68 -18.77 11.82
CA GLN A 13 -3.04 -18.66 12.34
C GLN A 13 -3.21 -17.35 13.13
N VAL A 14 -4.28 -16.62 12.82
CA VAL A 14 -4.61 -15.36 13.46
C VAL A 14 -5.01 -15.60 14.91
N ALA A 15 -4.46 -14.82 15.84
CA ALA A 15 -4.84 -14.86 17.25
C ALA A 15 -6.02 -13.92 17.46
N SER A 16 -7.05 -14.33 18.21
CA SER A 16 -8.27 -13.55 18.40
C SER A 16 -8.01 -12.13 18.93
N GLU A 17 -7.06 -12.00 19.85
CA GLU A 17 -6.65 -10.73 20.47
C GLU A 17 -5.90 -9.81 19.50
N TYR A 18 -5.21 -10.38 18.50
CA TYR A 18 -4.33 -9.63 17.59
C TYR A 18 -4.88 -9.53 16.16
N LYS A 19 -6.13 -9.91 15.92
CA LYS A 19 -6.78 -9.84 14.59
C LYS A 19 -6.55 -8.48 13.92
N PRO A 20 -6.11 -8.44 12.63
CA PRO A 20 -5.94 -9.56 11.68
C PRO A 20 -4.58 -10.31 11.76
N PHE A 21 -3.75 -10.06 12.77
CA PHE A 21 -2.40 -10.63 12.91
C PHE A 21 -2.34 -11.82 13.89
N CYS A 22 -1.25 -12.57 13.86
CA CYS A 22 -1.00 -13.65 14.82
C CYS A 22 -0.43 -13.16 16.17
N SER A 23 0.15 -11.96 16.24
CA SER A 23 0.80 -11.43 17.44
C SER A 23 1.05 -9.92 17.37
N LYS A 24 1.37 -9.31 18.52
CA LYS A 24 1.84 -7.91 18.62
C LYS A 24 3.03 -7.64 17.68
N GLY A 25 4.00 -8.54 17.61
CA GLY A 25 5.19 -8.36 16.77
C GLY A 25 4.87 -8.26 15.27
N CYS A 26 3.87 -9.00 14.79
CA CYS A 26 3.41 -8.86 13.41
C CYS A 26 2.66 -7.54 13.18
N ARG A 27 1.86 -7.08 14.16
CA ARG A 27 1.21 -5.76 14.09
C ARG A 27 2.22 -4.62 14.03
N ASP A 28 3.27 -4.70 14.85
CA ASP A 28 4.30 -3.66 14.89
C ASP A 28 5.13 -3.65 13.60
N ARG A 29 5.43 -4.82 13.02
CA ARG A 29 6.11 -4.90 11.72
C ARG A 29 5.26 -4.30 10.59
N ASP A 30 3.96 -4.54 10.61
CA ASP A 30 3.03 -3.93 9.65
C ASP A 30 3.07 -2.40 9.77
N LEU A 31 3.02 -1.88 11.01
CA LEU A 31 3.15 -0.45 11.27
C LEU A 31 4.47 0.13 10.72
N LEU A 32 5.59 -0.58 10.88
CA LEU A 32 6.87 -0.13 10.32
C LEU A 32 6.85 -0.08 8.79
N GLN A 33 6.16 -1.01 8.11
CA GLN A 33 5.98 -0.95 6.66
C GLN A 33 5.14 0.25 6.23
N TRP A 34 4.12 0.59 7.01
CA TRP A 34 3.32 1.80 6.79
C TRP A 34 4.16 3.07 6.92
N LEU A 35 4.92 3.19 8.00
CA LEU A 35 5.77 4.35 8.27
C LEU A 35 6.97 4.45 7.32
N GLY A 36 7.44 3.32 6.81
CA GLY A 36 8.60 3.24 5.92
C GLY A 36 8.28 3.26 4.43
N GLU A 37 7.06 3.66 4.03
CA GLU A 37 6.63 3.70 2.62
C GLU A 37 6.76 2.33 1.90
N GLY A 38 6.65 1.24 2.66
CA GLY A 38 6.78 -0.13 2.17
C GLY A 38 5.56 -0.61 1.37
N TYR A 39 4.43 0.06 1.52
CA TYR A 39 3.22 -0.20 0.74
C TYR A 39 3.20 0.66 -0.53
N ARG A 40 3.24 0.00 -1.70
CA ARG A 40 3.15 0.66 -3.01
C ARG A 40 2.10 -0.03 -3.87
N ILE A 41 1.35 0.79 -4.60
CA ILE A 41 0.41 0.32 -5.62
C ILE A 41 1.18 0.31 -6.95
N PRO A 42 1.27 -0.83 -7.67
CA PRO A 42 1.84 -0.85 -9.00
C PRO A 42 1.07 0.12 -9.91
N ALA A 43 1.77 1.04 -10.56
CA ALA A 43 1.19 1.88 -11.58
C ALA A 43 1.32 1.18 -12.94
N GLU A 44 0.30 1.31 -13.79
CA GLU A 44 0.49 1.06 -15.20
C GLU A 44 1.47 2.10 -15.77
N PRO A 45 2.32 1.72 -16.73
CA PRO A 45 3.21 2.67 -17.38
C PRO A 45 2.37 3.81 -17.95
N ALA A 46 2.75 5.05 -17.62
CA ALA A 46 2.08 6.22 -18.18
C ALA A 46 2.14 6.15 -19.73
N PRO A 47 1.03 6.44 -20.44
CA PRO A 47 1.08 6.60 -21.88
C PRO A 47 2.10 7.70 -22.21
N ARG A 48 2.82 7.54 -23.33
CA ARG A 48 4.01 8.37 -23.67
C ARG A 48 3.72 9.85 -23.92
N ASP A 49 2.46 10.27 -23.85
CA ASP A 49 2.02 11.64 -24.10
C ASP A 49 1.15 12.13 -22.93
N VAL A 50 1.78 12.42 -21.78
CA VAL A 50 1.13 13.10 -20.65
C VAL A 50 1.82 14.44 -20.35
N ASN A 51 1.86 15.33 -21.35
CA ASN A 51 1.94 16.76 -21.09
C ASN A 51 0.51 17.30 -20.99
N SER A 52 -0.13 17.05 -19.85
CA SER A 52 -1.32 17.78 -19.44
C SER A 52 -1.20 18.02 -17.95
N GLY A 53 -0.19 18.82 -17.59
CA GLY A 53 -0.16 19.48 -16.29
C GLY A 53 -1.29 20.50 -16.25
N VAL A 54 -2.04 20.51 -15.16
CA VAL A 54 -3.18 21.42 -14.89
C VAL A 54 -2.75 22.88 -14.66
N ASP A 55 -1.45 23.17 -14.64
CA ASP A 55 -0.88 24.52 -14.57
C ASP A 55 -0.26 24.89 -15.93
N SER A 56 -1.07 25.33 -16.88
CA SER A 56 -0.59 26.13 -18.01
C SER A 56 -1.09 27.56 -17.83
N PRO A 57 -0.23 28.51 -17.39
CA PRO A 57 -0.54 29.93 -17.41
C PRO A 57 -0.31 30.47 -18.82
N ASP A 58 -1.22 30.20 -19.75
CA ASP A 58 -1.28 30.97 -21.00
C ASP A 58 -2.74 31.16 -21.42
N SER A 59 -3.30 32.26 -20.96
CA SER A 59 -4.39 32.94 -21.65
C SER A 59 -3.99 34.40 -21.77
N PRO A 60 -3.50 34.81 -22.94
CA PRO A 60 -3.65 36.18 -23.40
C PRO A 60 -4.80 36.26 -24.43
N ASP A 61 -5.58 37.32 -24.25
CA ASP A 61 -6.65 37.85 -25.11
C ASP A 61 -6.20 38.10 -26.56
#